data_AF-A0A498Q4S0-F1
#
_entry.id   AF-A0A498Q4S0-F1
#
_cell.length_a   1.000
_cell.length_b   1.000
_cell.length_c   1.000
_cell.angle_alpha   90.00
_cell.angle_beta   90.00
_cell.angle_gamma   90.00
#
_symmetry.space_group_name_H-M   'P 1'
#
loop_
_entity.id
_entity.type
_entity.pdbx_description
1 polymer ?
#
loop_
_entity_poly.entity_id
_entity_poly.type
_entity_poly.pdbx_seq_one_letter_code
_entity_poly.pdbx_strand_id
1 'polypeptide(L)'
;MEPAKVLIPLRPIYRRKGIAFHQGLATAIRPEGTAEQTSPSVDFTYTDDEHRGQTANLTYEYLINATGPQLNFAPVGCGPSRCFANARSRPSRRPPCTR
;
A
#
# COMPACT_ATOMS: atom_id res chain seq x y z
N MET A 1 1.13 25.70 5.10
CA MET A 1 0.43 25.01 6.20
C MET A 1 1.51 24.31 7.00
N GLU A 2 1.70 24.64 8.27
CA GLU A 2 2.84 24.11 9.02
C GLU A 2 2.64 22.60 9.31
N PRO A 3 3.61 21.73 8.96
CA PRO A 3 3.48 20.28 9.12
C PRO A 3 3.28 19.87 10.59
N ALA A 4 3.80 20.66 11.53
CA ALA A 4 3.61 20.46 12.96
C ALA A 4 2.13 20.55 13.41
N LYS A 5 1.25 21.17 12.62
CA LYS A 5 -0.20 21.22 12.92
C LYS A 5 -0.94 19.93 12.60
N VAL A 6 -0.32 19.02 11.85
CA VAL A 6 -0.96 17.77 11.36
C VAL A 6 -0.22 16.49 11.76
N LEU A 7 1.08 16.59 12.09
CA LEU A 7 1.87 15.44 12.52
C LEU A 7 1.63 15.13 14.00
N ILE A 8 1.25 13.88 14.28
CA ILE A 8 0.94 13.40 15.63
C ILE A 8 1.85 12.21 15.94
N PRO A 9 2.63 12.23 17.03
CA PRO A 9 3.44 11.08 17.42
C PRO A 9 2.54 9.96 17.99
N LEU A 10 2.50 8.82 17.31
CA LEU A 10 1.58 7.71 17.65
C LEU A 10 2.01 6.93 18.90
N ARG A 11 3.32 6.67 19.05
CA ARG A 11 3.91 5.93 20.18
C ARG A 11 3.35 6.32 21.56
N PRO A 12 3.37 7.60 21.98
CA PRO A 12 2.88 8.00 23.30
C PRO A 12 1.36 7.88 23.46
N ILE A 13 0.59 7.95 22.36
CA ILE A 13 -0.87 7.78 22.40
C ILE A 13 -1.22 6.31 22.61
N TYR A 14 -0.56 5.42 21.88
CA TYR A 14 -0.84 3.99 21.91
C TYR A 14 -0.40 3.36 23.23
N ARG A 15 0.74 3.79 23.77
CA ARG A 15 1.22 3.38 25.09
C ARG A 15 0.23 3.71 26.21
N ARG A 16 -0.41 4.89 26.17
CA ARG A 16 -1.44 5.28 27.15
C ARG A 16 -2.69 4.39 27.10
N LYS A 17 -2.96 3.78 25.94
CA LYS A 17 -4.08 2.85 25.74
C LYS A 17 -3.70 1.38 25.95
N GLY A 18 -2.45 1.09 26.31
CA GLY A 18 -1.98 -0.29 26.48
C GLY A 18 -1.80 -1.05 25.16
N ILE A 19 -1.67 -0.36 24.03
CA ILE A 19 -1.48 -0.98 22.71
C ILE A 19 0.03 -1.10 22.45
N ALA A 20 0.50 -2.32 22.19
CA ALA A 20 1.87 -2.56 21.74
C ALA A 20 2.06 -1.93 20.35
N PHE A 21 3.12 -1.14 20.19
CA PHE A 21 3.43 -0.45 18.94
C PHE A 21 4.81 -0.87 18.45
N HIS A 22 4.84 -1.47 17.26
CA HIS A 22 6.04 -1.82 16.53
C HIS A 22 6.12 -0.94 15.29
N GLN A 23 7.21 -0.20 15.10
CA GLN A 23 7.38 0.63 13.91
C GLN A 23 8.32 -0.07 12.92
N GLY A 24 7.69 -0.48 11.83
CA GLY A 24 8.33 -1.27 10.80
C GLY A 24 7.52 -1.28 9.53
N LEU A 25 8.12 -1.83 8.48
CA LEU A 25 7.49 -2.11 7.21
C LEU A 25 7.01 -3.56 7.22
N ALA A 26 5.70 -3.79 7.15
CA ALA A 26 5.17 -5.12 6.91
C ALA A 26 5.54 -5.59 5.49
N THR A 27 6.21 -6.72 5.37
CA THR A 27 6.72 -7.26 4.11
C THR A 27 5.82 -8.36 3.55
N ALA A 28 5.29 -9.22 4.43
CA ALA A 28 4.39 -10.30 4.02
C ALA A 28 3.34 -10.61 5.09
N ILE A 29 2.13 -10.93 4.65
CA ILE A 29 1.06 -11.44 5.50
C ILE A 29 0.88 -12.92 5.14
N ARG A 30 0.99 -13.80 6.13
CA ARG A 30 0.89 -15.26 5.97
C ARG A 30 -0.31 -15.78 6.76
N PRO A 31 -1.51 -15.80 6.18
CA PRO A 31 -2.69 -16.28 6.87
C PRO A 31 -2.63 -17.79 7.13
N GLU A 32 -1.99 -18.59 6.27
CA GLU A 32 -1.79 -20.03 6.49
C GLU A 32 -0.58 -20.37 7.38
N GLY A 33 0.18 -19.35 7.80
CA GLY A 33 1.43 -19.52 8.53
C GLY A 33 2.61 -19.91 7.63
N THR A 34 3.64 -20.49 8.24
CA THR A 34 4.88 -20.99 7.61
C THR A 34 4.99 -22.50 7.78
N ALA A 35 5.98 -23.11 7.11
CA ALA A 35 6.29 -24.54 7.29
C ALA A 35 6.66 -24.91 8.75
N GLU A 36 7.17 -23.94 9.51
CA GLU A 36 7.58 -24.09 10.90
C GLU A 36 6.43 -23.76 11.87
N GLN A 37 5.47 -22.94 11.45
CA GLN A 37 4.41 -22.42 12.31
C GLN A 37 3.10 -22.27 11.54
N THR A 38 2.13 -23.14 11.82
CA THR A 38 0.80 -23.14 11.17
C THR A 38 -0.09 -21.97 11.61
N SER A 39 0.35 -21.17 12.58
CA SER A 39 -0.41 -20.01 13.05
C SER A 39 -0.28 -18.85 12.07
N PRO A 40 -1.36 -18.07 11.83
CA PRO A 40 -1.31 -16.88 10.99
C PRO A 40 -0.26 -15.89 11.52
N SER A 41 0.55 -15.33 10.62
CA SER A 41 1.65 -14.43 11.01
C SER A 41 1.90 -13.29 10.01
N VAL A 42 2.43 -12.18 10.49
CA VAL A 42 2.93 -11.08 9.66
C VAL A 42 4.44 -11.00 9.79
N ASP A 43 5.13 -11.01 8.66
CA ASP A 43 6.54 -10.68 8.58
C ASP A 43 6.67 -9.16 8.40
N PHE A 44 7.57 -8.57 9.17
CA PHE A 44 7.86 -7.15 9.06
C PHE A 44 9.33 -6.86 9.35
N THR A 45 9.81 -5.75 8.81
CA THR A 45 11.18 -5.26 9.00
C THR A 45 11.13 -3.98 9.82
N TYR A 46 11.85 -3.95 10.94
CA TYR A 46 11.91 -2.78 11.81
C TYR A 46 12.54 -1.59 11.10
N THR A 47 11.90 -0.43 11.23
CA THR A 47 12.40 0.86 10.74
C THR A 47 12.76 1.80 11.88
N ASP A 48 12.61 1.33 13.13
CA ASP A 48 13.04 1.99 14.35
C ASP A 48 14.56 2.14 14.40
N ASP A 49 15.04 3.23 14.98
CA ASP A 49 16.49 3.51 15.10
C ASP A 49 17.26 2.41 15.83
N GLU A 50 16.63 1.73 16.81
CA GLU A 50 17.27 0.69 17.62
C GLU A 50 17.40 -0.67 16.91
N HIS A 51 16.47 -1.00 16.01
CA HIS A 51 16.35 -2.34 15.42
C HIS A 51 16.37 -2.31 13.89
N ARG A 52 16.82 -1.21 13.30
CA ARG A 52 16.71 -0.93 11.87
C ARG A 52 17.24 -2.08 11.02
N GLY A 53 16.38 -2.60 10.14
CA GLY A 53 16.72 -3.67 9.19
C GLY A 53 16.58 -5.09 9.75
N GLN A 54 16.23 -5.27 11.01
CA GLN A 54 15.91 -6.59 11.55
C GLN A 54 14.52 -7.04 11.09
N THR A 55 14.41 -8.29 10.70
CA THR A 55 13.13 -8.92 10.35
C THR A 55 12.58 -9.64 11.56
N ALA A 56 11.28 -9.46 11.81
CA ALA A 56 10.55 -10.20 12.83
C ALA A 56 9.26 -10.77 12.26
N ASN A 57 8.78 -11.79 12.94
CA ASN A 57 7.51 -12.44 12.67
C ASN A 57 6.60 -12.23 13.88
N LEU A 58 5.35 -11.84 13.65
CA LEU A 58 4.34 -11.68 14.68
C LEU A 58 3.10 -12.51 14.34
N THR A 59 2.72 -13.41 15.23
CA THR A 59 1.50 -14.20 15.09
C THR A 59 0.27 -13.40 15.51
N TYR A 60 -0.86 -13.67 14.87
CA TYR A 60 -2.13 -13.00 15.16
C TYR A 60 -3.31 -13.95 15.04
N GLU A 61 -4.38 -13.65 15.78
CA GLU A 61 -5.69 -14.30 15.61
C GLU A 61 -6.56 -13.54 14.63
N TYR A 62 -6.47 -12.21 14.67
CA TYR A 62 -7.19 -11.30 13.79
C TYR A 62 -6.26 -10.21 13.25
N LEU A 63 -6.38 -9.95 11.94
CA LEU A 63 -5.63 -8.91 11.24
C LEU A 63 -6.58 -7.88 10.64
N ILE A 64 -6.34 -6.61 10.95
CA ILE A 64 -6.97 -5.47 10.29
C ILE A 64 -5.95 -4.86 9.34
N ASN A 65 -6.16 -5.01 8.02
CA ASN A 65 -5.30 -4.39 7.02
C ASN A 65 -5.75 -2.95 6.73
N ALA A 66 -4.96 -1.98 7.20
CA ALA A 66 -5.19 -0.55 7.00
C ALA A 66 -3.97 0.16 6.39
N THR A 67 -3.21 -0.51 5.51
CA THR A 67 -1.97 0.02 4.90
C THR A 67 -2.20 1.07 3.81
N GLY A 68 -3.46 1.36 3.45
CA GLY A 68 -3.82 2.32 2.40
C GLY A 68 -3.48 1.82 0.98
N PRO A 69 -3.82 2.61 -0.06
CA PRO A 69 -3.51 2.24 -1.43
C PRO A 69 -2.02 2.42 -1.74
N GLN A 70 -1.43 1.45 -2.46
CA GLN A 70 -0.11 1.61 -3.04
C GLN A 70 -0.18 2.62 -4.20
N LEU A 71 0.54 3.73 -4.10
CA LEU A 71 0.62 4.73 -5.16
C LEU A 71 1.61 4.26 -6.23
N ASN A 72 1.08 3.93 -7.41
CA ASN A 72 1.88 3.58 -8.57
C ASN A 72 2.28 4.85 -9.32
N PHE A 73 3.52 5.31 -9.11
CA PHE A 73 4.09 6.45 -9.85
C PHE A 73 4.68 6.08 -11.22
N ALA A 74 4.51 4.82 -11.65
CA ALA A 74 4.90 4.41 -12.99
C ALA A 74 4.01 5.10 -14.03
N PRO A 75 4.57 5.74 -15.07
CA PRO A 75 3.76 6.28 -16.14
C PRO A 75 3.08 5.12 -16.88
N VAL A 76 1.76 5.00 -16.70
CA VAL A 76 0.93 4.18 -17.58
C VAL A 76 0.90 4.83 -18.96
N GLY A 77 1.88 4.45 -19.80
CA GLY A 77 1.86 4.65 -21.24
C GLY A 77 1.83 6.09 -21.74
N CYS A 78 3.00 6.70 -21.91
CA CYS A 78 3.19 7.70 -22.97
C CYS A 78 4.12 7.09 -24.03
N GLY A 79 3.52 6.57 -25.11
CA GLY A 79 4.27 6.17 -26.31
C GLY A 79 4.80 7.39 -27.09
N PRO A 80 5.83 7.22 -27.94
CA PRO A 80 6.66 8.30 -28.47
C PRO A 80 6.00 9.21 -29.53
N SER A 81 4.68 9.19 -29.69
CA SER A 81 3.97 10.00 -30.68
C SER A 81 2.77 10.72 -30.08
N ARG A 82 3.02 11.96 -29.64
CA ARG A 82 2.06 13.07 -29.61
C ARG A 82 0.82 12.88 -28.73
N CYS A 83 0.91 13.41 -27.51
CA CYS A 83 -0.22 14.13 -26.93
C CYS A 83 -0.58 15.32 -27.85
N PHE A 84 -1.72 15.25 -28.54
CA PHE A 84 -2.63 16.37 -28.89
C PHE A 84 -3.66 15.84 -29.90
N ALA A 85 -4.86 15.53 -29.43
CA ALA A 85 -6.02 15.39 -30.30
C ALA A 85 -7.10 16.36 -29.81
N ASN A 86 -7.15 17.53 -30.45
CA ASN A 86 -8.27 18.45 -30.38
C ASN A 86 -9.56 17.68 -30.65
N ALA A 87 -10.48 17.70 -29.69
CA ALA A 87 -11.84 17.22 -29.88
C ALA A 87 -12.52 18.08 -30.96
N ARG A 88 -12.66 17.53 -32.17
CA ARG A 88 -13.64 17.99 -33.16
C ARG A 88 -14.48 16.79 -33.59
N SER A 89 -15.74 16.83 -33.14
CA SER A 89 -16.83 15.95 -33.50
C SER A 89 -16.87 15.65 -35.01
N ARG A 90 -16.71 14.39 -35.39
CA ARG A 90 -17.07 13.88 -36.72
C ARG A 90 -18.22 12.89 -36.56
N PRO A 91 -19.34 13.06 -37.28
CA PRO A 91 -20.45 12.11 -37.21
C PRO A 91 -20.07 10.82 -37.95
N SER A 92 -20.35 9.71 -37.29
CA SER A 92 -20.23 8.35 -37.80
C SER A 92 -21.07 8.17 -39.08
N ARG A 93 -20.43 7.88 -40.22
CA ARG A 93 -21.09 7.20 -41.35
C ARG A 93 -20.67 5.74 -41.30
N ARG A 94 -21.59 4.84 -40.95
CA ARG A 94 -21.47 3.39 -41.17
C ARG A 94 -21.84 3.07 -42.61
N PRO A 95 -21.08 2.24 -43.36
CA PRO A 95 -21.60 1.63 -44.58
C PRO A 95 -22.51 0.44 -44.24
N PRO A 96 -23.47 0.09 -45.12
CA PRO A 96 -24.44 -0.96 -44.85
C PRO A 96 -23.80 -2.36 -44.94
N CYS A 97 -24.13 -3.22 -43.98
CA CYS A 97 -23.90 -4.66 -44.09
C CYS A 97 -24.75 -5.20 -45.24
N THR A 98 -24.10 -5.69 -46.30
CA THR A 98 -24.75 -6.60 -47.25
C THR A 98 -24.80 -8.01 -46.67
N ARG A 99 -25.89 -8.67 -47.04
CA ARG A 99 -26.52 -9.88 -46.52
C ARG A 99 -25.66 -11.13 -46.51
#